data_AF-A0A8K1DHK6-F1
#
_entry.id   AF-A0A8K1DHK6-F1
#
_cell.length_a   1.000
_cell.length_b   1.000
_cell.length_c   1.000
_cell.angle_alpha   90.00
_cell.angle_beta   90.00
_cell.angle_gamma   90.00
#
_symmetry.space_group_name_H-M   'P 1'
#
loop_
_entity.id
_entity.type
_entity.pdbx_description
1 polymer ?
#
loop_
_entity_poly.entity_id
_entity_poly.type
_entity_poly.pdbx_seq_one_letter_code
_entity_poly.pdbx_strand_id
1 'polypeptide(L)'
;SWLYMLGNSKFRVNDPVVWWIVGFIVLFTIGGVTGIVLSSSVLDTILHDTWFVVAHFHYVLSLGSYSTVIISFIWWWPIATGFTLNKYL
;
A
#
# COMPACT_ATOMS: atom_id res chain seq x y z
N SER A 1 7.50 -8.09 -9.82
CA SER A 1 6.90 -9.40 -9.52
C SER A 1 5.39 -9.31 -9.30
N TRP A 2 4.90 -8.48 -8.38
CA TRP A 2 3.47 -8.38 -8.05
C TRP A 2 2.57 -7.99 -9.23
N LEU A 3 2.95 -6.97 -10.01
CA LEU A 3 2.20 -6.57 -11.22
C LEU A 3 2.10 -7.70 -12.24
N TYR A 4 3.16 -8.50 -12.39
CA TYR A 4 3.16 -9.65 -13.29
C TYR A 4 2.26 -10.78 -12.78
N MET A 5 2.27 -11.05 -11.47
CA MET A 5 1.36 -12.01 -10.84
C MET A 5 -0.10 -11.58 -11.02
N LEU A 6 -0.41 -10.31 -10.78
CA LEU A 6 -1.73 -9.76 -11.02
C LEU A 6 -2.12 -9.92 -12.50
N GLY A 7 -1.29 -9.42 -13.43
CA GLY A 7 -1.60 -9.47 -14.87
C GLY A 7 -1.87 -10.87 -15.44
N ASN A 8 -1.30 -11.92 -14.86
CA ASN A 8 -1.53 -13.31 -15.28
C ASN A 8 -2.62 -14.03 -14.49
N SER A 9 -3.08 -13.47 -13.37
CA SER A 9 -4.12 -14.07 -12.54
C SER A 9 -5.53 -13.72 -13.04
N LYS A 10 -6.45 -14.69 -12.97
CA LYS A 10 -7.87 -14.45 -13.28
C LYS A 10 -8.58 -13.92 -12.03
N PHE A 11 -8.50 -12.62 -11.77
CA PHE A 11 -9.24 -11.97 -10.70
C PHE A 11 -10.58 -11.39 -11.16
N ARG A 12 -11.51 -11.24 -10.21
CA ARG A 12 -12.75 -10.49 -10.41
C ARG A 12 -12.48 -9.01 -10.16
N VAL A 13 -12.55 -8.19 -11.21
CA VAL A 13 -12.28 -6.74 -11.14
C VAL A 13 -13.25 -6.00 -10.21
N ASN A 14 -14.44 -6.58 -9.98
CA ASN A 14 -15.44 -6.03 -9.08
C ASN A 14 -15.16 -6.33 -7.60
N ASP A 15 -14.12 -7.10 -7.25
CA ASP A 15 -13.79 -7.35 -5.84
C ASP A 15 -13.01 -6.14 -5.27
N PRO A 16 -13.51 -5.49 -4.19
CA PRO A 16 -12.90 -4.28 -3.64
C PRO A 16 -11.45 -4.50 -3.18
N VAL A 17 -11.08 -5.72 -2.79
CA VAL A 17 -9.71 -6.03 -2.33
C VAL A 17 -8.68 -5.86 -3.45
N VAL A 18 -9.05 -6.12 -4.71
CA VAL A 18 -8.15 -5.95 -5.86
C VAL A 18 -7.75 -4.49 -6.02
N TRP A 19 -8.70 -3.57 -5.87
CA TRP A 19 -8.44 -2.13 -5.95
C TRP A 19 -7.56 -1.62 -4.81
N TRP A 20 -7.72 -2.17 -3.60
CA TRP A 20 -6.85 -1.88 -2.47
C TRP A 20 -5.40 -2.33 -2.72
N ILE A 21 -5.20 -3.51 -3.32
CA ILE A 21 -3.86 -4.01 -3.68
C ILE A 21 -3.21 -3.12 -4.75
N VAL A 22 -3.96 -2.72 -5.78
CA VAL A 22 -3.44 -1.82 -6.82
C VAL A 22 -3.08 -0.46 -6.22
N GLY A 23 -3.95 0.10 -5.37
CA GLY A 23 -3.70 1.34 -4.65
C GLY A 23 -2.45 1.26 -3.77
N PHE A 24 -2.27 0.16 -3.03
CA PHE A 24 -1.07 -0.13 -2.26
C PHE A 24 0.20 -0.08 -3.13
N ILE A 25 0.21 -0.79 -4.26
CA ILE A 25 1.38 -0.82 -5.16
C ILE A 25 1.73 0.60 -5.62
N VAL A 26 0.74 1.39 -6.07
CA VAL A 26 0.99 2.75 -6.56
C VAL A 26 1.52 3.66 -5.44
N LEU A 27 0.81 3.73 -4.31
CA LEU A 27 1.18 4.65 -3.22
C LEU A 27 2.52 4.27 -2.57
N PHE A 28 2.78 2.97 -2.41
CA PHE A 28 4.04 2.48 -1.88
C PHE A 28 5.20 2.77 -2.85
N THR A 29 4.98 2.68 -4.17
CA THR A 29 6.03 3.06 -5.14
C THR A 29 6.34 4.54 -5.10
N ILE A 30 5.34 5.42 -4.98
CA ILE A 30 5.56 6.87 -4.85
C ILE A 30 6.31 7.18 -3.56
N GLY A 31 5.91 6.59 -2.43
CA GLY A 31 6.63 6.69 -1.16
C GLY A 31 8.07 6.18 -1.25
N GLY A 32 8.29 5.08 -1.97
CA GLY A 32 9.63 4.55 -2.23
C GLY A 32 10.50 5.53 -3.02
N VAL A 33 9.97 6.14 -4.08
CA VAL A 33 10.70 7.13 -4.89
C VAL A 33 11.08 8.36 -4.05
N THR A 34 10.18 8.88 -3.20
CA THR A 34 10.54 10.00 -2.30
C THR A 34 11.57 9.58 -1.25
N GLY A 35 11.61 8.32 -0.84
CA GLY A 35 12.65 7.78 0.04
C GLY A 35 14.03 7.71 -0.62
N ILE A 36 14.08 7.41 -1.92
CA ILE A 36 15.33 7.47 -2.70
C ILE A 36 15.86 8.91 -2.71
N VAL A 37 14.99 9.91 -2.83
CA VAL A 37 15.40 11.33 -2.76
C VAL A 37 16.01 11.68 -1.41
N LEU A 38 15.38 11.24 -0.31
CA LEU A 38 15.88 11.45 1.07
C LEU A 38 17.16 10.65 1.37
N SER A 39 17.46 9.59 0.62
CA SER A 39 18.71 8.86 0.79
C SER A 39 19.95 9.64 0.35
N SER A 40 19.77 10.72 -0.41
CA SER A 40 20.86 11.60 -0.83
C SER A 40 21.16 12.64 0.24
N SER A 41 22.38 12.61 0.81
CA SER A 41 22.80 13.55 1.86
C SER A 41 22.75 15.03 1.44
N VAL A 42 22.99 15.32 0.16
CA VAL A 42 22.93 16.69 -0.38
C VAL A 42 21.49 17.21 -0.37
N LEU A 43 20.53 16.37 -0.77
CA LEU A 43 19.11 16.74 -0.80
C LEU A 43 18.50 16.74 0.59
N ASP A 44 18.88 15.78 1.44
CA ASP A 44 18.41 15.70 2.82
C ASP A 44 18.79 16.97 3.61
N THR A 45 19.99 17.53 3.41
CA THR A 45 20.39 18.79 4.07
C THR A 45 19.40 19.95 3.83
N ILE A 46 18.71 19.97 2.68
CA ILE A 46 17.73 21.01 2.32
C ILE A 46 16.31 20.62 2.76
N LEU A 47 15.99 19.32 2.71
CA LEU A 47 14.66 18.79 2.95
C LEU A 47 14.42 18.35 4.40
N HIS A 48 15.47 18.28 5.21
CA HIS A 48 15.41 17.90 6.61
C HIS A 48 14.43 18.80 7.38
N ASP A 49 13.67 18.20 8.30
CA ASP A 49 12.63 18.87 9.09
C ASP A 49 11.55 19.63 8.29
N THR A 50 11.41 19.34 6.99
CA THR A 50 10.31 19.88 6.18
C THR A 50 9.15 18.89 6.04
N TRP A 51 8.02 19.40 5.55
CA TRP A 51 6.86 18.59 5.20
C TRP A 51 7.14 17.51 4.15
N PHE A 52 8.26 17.60 3.41
CA PHE A 52 8.68 16.56 2.49
C PHE A 52 8.98 15.23 3.21
N VAL A 53 9.71 15.30 4.33
CA VAL A 53 10.03 14.14 5.17
C VAL A 53 8.77 13.55 5.78
N VAL A 54 7.89 14.42 6.32
CA VAL A 54 6.61 14.00 6.90
C VAL A 54 5.75 13.28 5.85
N ALA A 55 5.63 13.84 4.65
CA ALA A 55 4.89 13.23 3.56
C ALA A 55 5.47 11.88 3.16
N HIS A 56 6.79 11.76 3.00
CA HIS A 56 7.46 10.49 2.70
C HIS A 56 7.08 9.39 3.70
N PHE A 57 7.20 9.67 5.00
CA PHE A 57 6.85 8.69 6.04
C PHE A 57 5.38 8.32 6.02
N HIS A 58 4.47 9.27 5.78
CA HIS A 58 3.04 8.95 5.69
C HIS A 58 2.75 8.06 4.46
N TYR A 59 3.35 8.33 3.29
CA TYR A 59 3.17 7.45 2.13
C TYR A 59 3.60 6.00 2.38
N VAL A 60 4.67 5.78 3.16
CA VAL A 60 5.17 4.43 3.42
C VAL A 60 4.45 3.76 4.60
N LEU A 61 4.21 4.48 5.70
CA LEU A 61 3.58 3.92 6.91
C LEU A 61 2.06 3.85 6.77
N SER A 62 1.37 4.96 6.55
CA SER A 62 -0.10 4.96 6.59
C SER A 62 -0.72 4.35 5.33
N LEU A 63 -0.07 4.50 4.17
CA LEU A 63 -0.60 3.97 2.92
C LEU A 63 -0.01 2.59 2.57
N GLY A 64 1.11 2.21 3.19
CA GLY A 64 1.73 0.88 3.04
C GLY A 64 1.35 -0.11 4.13
N SER A 65 1.78 0.12 5.39
CA SER A 65 1.62 -0.89 6.45
C SER A 65 0.17 -1.04 6.90
N TYR A 66 -0.56 0.06 7.07
CA TYR A 66 -1.96 0.03 7.50
C TYR A 66 -2.89 -0.64 6.48
N SER A 67 -2.74 -0.34 5.19
CA SER A 67 -3.53 -0.98 4.13
C SER A 67 -3.30 -2.49 4.07
N THR A 68 -2.05 -2.94 4.30
CA THR A 68 -1.69 -4.36 4.37
C THR A 68 -2.34 -5.06 5.57
N VAL A 69 -2.39 -4.40 6.74
CA VAL A 69 -3.07 -4.94 7.92
C VAL A 69 -4.56 -5.14 7.64
N ILE A 70 -5.23 -4.18 7.01
CA ILE A 70 -6.66 -4.31 6.65
C ILE A 70 -6.89 -5.46 5.67
N ILE A 71 -6.08 -5.56 4.61
CA ILE A 71 -6.21 -6.65 3.63
C ILE A 71 -6.00 -8.01 4.31
N SER A 72 -5.03 -8.12 5.21
CA SER A 72 -4.79 -9.35 5.98
C SER A 72 -5.98 -9.72 6.85
N PHE A 73 -6.60 -8.75 7.51
CA PHE A 73 -7.79 -8.96 8.32
C PHE A 73 -8.97 -9.46 7.48
N ILE A 74 -9.27 -8.81 6.35
CA ILE A 74 -10.34 -9.22 5.44
C ILE A 74 -10.10 -10.65 4.91
N TRP A 75 -8.86 -10.97 4.56
CA TRP A 75 -8.48 -12.28 4.02
C TRP A 75 -8.66 -13.41 5.06
N TRP A 76 -8.24 -13.19 6.30
CA TRP A 76 -8.30 -14.20 7.37
C TRP A 76 -9.66 -14.26 8.09
N TRP A 77 -10.53 -13.28 7.89
CA TRP A 77 -11.84 -13.19 8.56
C TRP A 77 -12.71 -14.45 8.44
N PRO A 78 -12.88 -15.07 7.25
CA PRO A 78 -13.71 -16.28 7.12
C PRO A 78 -13.13 -17.48 7.85
N ILE A 79 -11.79 -17.55 7.97
CA ILE A 79 -11.09 -18.61 8.69
C ILE A 79 -11.26 -18.43 10.20
N ALA A 80 -11.16 -17.18 10.68
CA ALA A 80 -11.25 -16.88 12.11
C ALA A 80 -12.68 -16.99 12.67
N THR A 81 -13.69 -16.58 11.89
CA THR A 81 -15.08 -16.46 12.39
C THR A 81 -16.07 -17.45 11.78
N GLY A 82 -15.72 -18.09 10.66
CA GLY A 82 -16.65 -18.92 9.88
C GLY A 82 -17.66 -18.13 9.04
N PHE A 83 -17.65 -16.78 9.11
CA PHE A 83 -18.56 -15.91 8.36
C PHE A 83 -17.82 -15.12 7.27
N THR A 84 -18.49 -14.84 6.16
CA THR A 84 -17.94 -14.01 5.08
C THR A 84 -18.35 -12.55 5.23
N LEU A 85 -17.45 -11.62 4.88
CA LEU A 85 -17.75 -10.19 4.85
C LEU A 85 -18.57 -9.83 3.60
N ASN A 86 -19.43 -8.82 3.72
CA ASN A 86 -20.17 -8.29 2.59
C ASN A 86 -19.20 -7.63 1.59
N LYS A 87 -19.38 -7.94 0.30
CA LYS A 87 -18.53 -7.45 -0.81
C LYS A 87 -19.14 -6.28 -1.58
N TYR A 88 -20.41 -5.93 -1.31
CA TYR A 88 -21.21 -4.99 -2.10
C TYR A 88 -21.49 -3.66 -1.39
N LEU A 89 -21.03 -3.50 -0.15
CA LEU A 89 -20.88 -2.21 0.52
C LEU A 89 -19.40 -1.88 0.60
#